data_AF-A0A090DE51-F1
#
_entry.id   AF-A0A090DE51-F1
#
_cell.length_a   1.000
_cell.length_b   1.000
_cell.length_c   1.000
_cell.angle_alpha   90.00
_cell.angle_beta   90.00
_cell.angle_gamma   90.00
#
_symmetry.space_group_name_H-M   'P 1'
#
loop_
_entity.id
_entity.type
_entity.pdbx_description
1 polymer ?
#
loop_
_entity_poly.entity_id
_entity_poly.type
_entity_poly.pdbx_seq_one_letter_code
_entity_poly.pdbx_strand_id
1 'polypeptide(L)'
;MSKDKTFLALADFLIPAHGDMPAFGSVCSFADAEKALDFRVDLKEGFDRGLDADPALSAEAHLERLNKEDGAAFSAVTTIAICTYYMNPRVRELLGYPGQESVRYDSKATQVYLTDGSLGHVLARGRKYRPTPGL
;
A
#
# COMPACT_ATOMS: atom_id res chain seq x y z
N MET A 1 -4.97 -1.33 -26.43
CA MET A 1 -3.78 -2.11 -25.98
C MET A 1 -4.27 -3.35 -25.24
N SER A 2 -3.43 -4.36 -25.00
CA SER A 2 -3.79 -5.45 -24.06
C SER A 2 -3.92 -4.86 -22.64
N LYS A 3 -4.87 -5.38 -21.83
CA LYS A 3 -5.10 -4.95 -20.44
C LYS A 3 -3.81 -4.94 -19.61
N ASP A 4 -2.95 -5.95 -19.80
CA ASP A 4 -1.63 -6.06 -19.20
C ASP A 4 -0.77 -4.80 -19.48
N LYS A 5 -0.56 -4.48 -20.76
CA LYS A 5 0.25 -3.32 -21.15
C LYS A 5 -0.34 -1.99 -20.66
N THR A 6 -1.68 -1.87 -20.67
CA THR A 6 -2.35 -0.69 -20.13
C THR A 6 -2.05 -0.56 -18.64
N PHE A 7 -2.32 -1.61 -17.86
CA PHE A 7 -2.09 -1.58 -16.42
C PHE A 7 -0.65 -1.26 -16.06
N LEU A 8 0.33 -1.92 -16.70
CA LEU A 8 1.75 -1.67 -16.42
C LEU A 8 2.12 -0.21 -16.70
N ALA A 9 1.63 0.39 -17.79
CA ALA A 9 1.88 1.80 -18.10
C ALA A 9 1.26 2.74 -17.04
N LEU A 10 0.04 2.44 -16.57
CA LEU A 10 -0.60 3.22 -15.48
C LEU A 10 0.17 3.06 -14.17
N ALA A 11 0.58 1.83 -13.84
CA ALA A 11 1.27 1.52 -12.60
C ALA A 11 2.69 2.10 -12.54
N ASP A 12 3.43 2.11 -13.65
CA ASP A 12 4.75 2.76 -13.75
C ASP A 12 4.65 4.28 -13.63
N PHE A 13 3.57 4.89 -14.14
CA PHE A 13 3.31 6.31 -13.93
C PHE A 13 2.98 6.62 -12.46
N LEU A 14 2.16 5.80 -11.81
CA LEU A 14 1.79 5.97 -10.40
C LEU A 14 2.97 5.70 -9.44
N ILE A 15 3.84 4.75 -9.78
CA ILE A 15 4.97 4.30 -8.97
C ILE A 15 6.24 4.29 -9.82
N PRO A 16 6.82 5.48 -10.11
CA PRO A 16 8.06 5.59 -10.85
C PRO A 16 9.26 5.19 -9.99
N ALA A 17 10.39 4.90 -10.64
CA ALA A 17 11.66 4.70 -9.92
C ALA A 17 12.11 6.00 -9.25
N HIS A 18 12.53 5.92 -7.99
CA HIS A 18 13.02 7.07 -7.24
C HIS A 18 14.05 6.65 -6.17
N GLY A 19 15.27 7.18 -6.27
CA GLY A 19 16.38 6.73 -5.42
C GLY A 19 16.65 5.23 -5.62
N ASP A 20 16.72 4.47 -4.54
CA ASP A 20 16.91 3.01 -4.58
C ASP A 20 15.59 2.24 -4.85
N MET A 21 14.45 2.94 -4.86
CA MET A 21 13.14 2.32 -5.06
C MET A 21 12.88 2.07 -6.56
N PRO A 22 12.56 0.83 -6.98
CA PRO A 22 12.30 0.48 -8.37
C PRO A 22 10.95 1.01 -8.88
N ALA A 23 10.79 1.21 -10.19
CA ALA A 23 9.47 1.41 -10.78
C ALA A 23 8.61 0.14 -10.70
N PHE A 24 7.28 0.26 -10.75
CA PHE A 24 6.36 -0.88 -10.65
C PHE A 24 6.73 -2.06 -11.58
N GLY A 25 6.78 -1.80 -12.88
CA GLY A 25 6.99 -2.80 -13.93
C GLY A 25 8.38 -3.42 -13.91
N SER A 26 9.32 -2.86 -13.14
CA SER A 26 10.66 -3.45 -12.98
C SER A 26 10.72 -4.55 -11.92
N VAL A 27 9.68 -4.69 -11.09
CA VAL A 27 9.61 -5.70 -10.01
C VAL A 27 8.31 -6.48 -9.96
N CYS A 28 7.23 -5.97 -10.56
CA CYS A 28 5.91 -6.57 -10.55
C CYS A 28 5.42 -6.84 -11.97
N SER A 29 4.62 -7.90 -12.13
CA SER A 29 3.93 -8.25 -13.37
C SER A 29 2.42 -8.01 -13.27
N PHE A 30 1.72 -8.01 -14.40
CA PHE A 30 0.25 -8.01 -14.39
C PHE A 30 -0.34 -9.23 -13.67
N ALA A 31 0.30 -10.40 -13.79
CA ALA A 31 -0.10 -11.59 -13.05
C ALA A 31 -0.01 -11.41 -11.52
N ASP A 32 0.91 -10.59 -11.02
CA ASP A 32 0.97 -10.25 -9.59
C ASP A 32 -0.16 -9.29 -9.17
N ALA A 33 -0.61 -8.43 -10.09
CA ALA A 33 -1.80 -7.60 -9.90
C ALA A 33 -3.07 -8.44 -9.88
N GLU A 34 -3.19 -9.44 -10.75
CA GLU A 34 -4.31 -10.39 -10.74
C GLU A 34 -4.40 -11.16 -9.42
N LYS A 35 -3.26 -11.61 -8.87
CA LYS A 35 -3.24 -12.22 -7.52
C LYS A 35 -3.75 -11.27 -6.44
N ALA A 36 -3.35 -9.99 -6.48
CA ALA A 36 -3.87 -9.00 -5.53
C ALA A 36 -5.39 -8.77 -5.71
N LEU A 37 -5.87 -8.78 -6.96
CA LEU A 37 -7.28 -8.70 -7.33
C LEU A 37 -8.10 -9.87 -6.76
N ASP A 38 -7.52 -11.07 -6.67
CA ASP A 38 -8.18 -12.25 -6.10
C ASP A 38 -8.43 -12.13 -4.58
N PHE A 39 -7.62 -11.34 -3.87
CA PHE A 39 -7.89 -11.01 -2.46
C PHE A 39 -8.90 -9.87 -2.29
N ARG A 40 -9.09 -9.04 -3.33
CA ARG A 40 -10.00 -7.88 -3.36
C ARG A 40 -10.97 -7.97 -4.52
N VAL A 41 -11.76 -9.05 -4.52
CA VAL A 41 -12.73 -9.33 -5.58
C VAL A 41 -13.73 -8.20 -5.82
N ASP A 42 -14.02 -7.41 -4.78
CA ASP A 42 -14.86 -6.21 -4.82
C ASP A 42 -14.30 -5.11 -5.74
N LEU A 43 -12.99 -5.11 -6.00
CA LEU A 43 -12.33 -4.14 -6.88
C LEU A 43 -12.29 -4.58 -8.34
N LYS A 44 -12.64 -5.82 -8.68
CA LYS A 44 -12.51 -6.37 -10.05
C LYS A 44 -13.25 -5.53 -11.09
N GLU A 45 -14.49 -5.14 -10.79
CA GLU A 45 -15.33 -4.38 -11.72
C GLU A 45 -14.76 -2.98 -11.98
N GLY A 46 -14.35 -2.28 -10.91
CA GLY A 46 -13.73 -0.96 -11.02
C GLY A 46 -12.37 -1.02 -11.71
N PHE A 47 -11.57 -2.06 -11.42
CA PHE A 47 -10.28 -2.28 -12.05
C PHE A 47 -10.43 -2.49 -13.56
N ASP A 48 -11.37 -3.34 -13.97
CA ASP A 48 -11.64 -3.60 -15.39
C ASP A 48 -12.07 -2.35 -16.15
N ARG A 49 -12.94 -1.51 -15.57
CA ARG A 49 -13.28 -0.19 -16.15
C ARG A 49 -12.07 0.73 -16.20
N GLY A 50 -11.24 0.73 -15.16
CA GLY A 50 -10.03 1.54 -15.10
C GLY A 50 -9.01 1.17 -16.18
N LEU A 51 -9.02 -0.08 -16.67
CA LEU A 51 -8.18 -0.52 -17.78
C LEU A 51 -8.78 -0.28 -19.16
N ASP A 52 -10.03 0.19 -19.25
CA ASP A 52 -10.65 0.63 -20.50
C ASP A 52 -10.13 2.02 -20.89
N ALA A 53 -8.84 2.04 -21.25
CA ALA A 53 -8.11 3.24 -21.62
C ALA A 53 -8.27 3.54 -23.11
N ASP A 54 -8.57 4.80 -23.40
CA ASP A 54 -8.46 5.33 -24.77
C ASP A 54 -6.98 5.28 -25.18
N PRO A 55 -6.63 4.53 -26.25
CA PRO A 55 -5.25 4.45 -26.74
C PRO A 55 -4.63 5.80 -27.12
N ALA A 56 -5.45 6.84 -27.33
CA ALA A 56 -4.98 8.19 -27.64
C ALA A 56 -4.51 8.98 -26.41
N LEU A 57 -4.86 8.54 -25.18
CA LEU A 57 -4.49 9.23 -23.95
C LEU A 57 -3.16 8.70 -23.38
N SER A 58 -2.38 9.61 -22.78
CA SER A 58 -1.26 9.22 -21.93
C SER A 58 -1.75 8.56 -20.63
N ALA A 59 -0.87 7.83 -19.93
CA ALA A 59 -1.19 7.25 -18.63
C ALA A 59 -1.68 8.30 -17.63
N GLU A 60 -0.99 9.46 -17.58
CA GLU A 60 -1.36 10.63 -16.79
C GLU A 60 -2.77 11.12 -17.11
N ALA A 61 -3.04 11.45 -18.38
CA ALA A 61 -4.32 12.00 -18.81
C ALA A 61 -5.48 11.00 -18.58
N HIS A 62 -5.22 9.70 -18.76
CA HIS A 62 -6.21 8.67 -18.47
C HIS A 62 -6.51 8.56 -16.97
N LEU A 63 -5.49 8.60 -16.11
CA LEU A 63 -5.68 8.57 -14.65
C LEU A 63 -6.38 9.82 -14.14
N GLU A 64 -6.06 11.00 -14.67
CA GLU A 64 -6.77 12.25 -14.36
C GLU A 64 -8.25 12.19 -14.76
N ARG A 65 -8.54 11.67 -15.96
CA ARG A 65 -9.91 11.43 -16.42
C ARG A 65 -10.65 10.50 -15.46
N LEU A 66 -10.06 9.36 -15.11
CA LEU A 66 -10.66 8.42 -14.15
C LEU A 66 -10.92 9.10 -12.80
N ASN A 67 -9.95 9.84 -12.26
CA ASN A 67 -10.13 10.54 -10.98
C ASN A 67 -11.30 11.54 -11.01
N LYS A 68 -11.55 12.17 -12.16
CA LYS A 68 -12.63 13.15 -12.34
C LYS A 68 -13.99 12.52 -12.64
N GLU A 69 -14.02 11.42 -13.39
CA GLU A 69 -15.24 10.88 -14.01
C GLU A 69 -15.68 9.53 -13.42
N ASP A 70 -14.74 8.70 -12.95
CA ASP A 70 -14.99 7.41 -12.30
C ASP A 70 -13.98 7.16 -11.15
N GLY A 71 -14.23 7.83 -10.03
CA GLY A 71 -13.37 7.72 -8.85
C GLY A 71 -13.28 6.30 -8.27
N ALA A 72 -14.28 5.45 -8.52
CA ALA A 72 -14.25 4.05 -8.09
C ALA A 72 -13.26 3.24 -8.93
N ALA A 73 -13.26 3.43 -10.25
CA ALA A 73 -12.26 2.82 -11.13
C ALA A 73 -10.84 3.33 -10.85
N PHE A 74 -10.69 4.64 -10.63
CA PHE A 74 -9.40 5.23 -10.21
C PHE A 74 -8.89 4.60 -8.91
N SER A 75 -9.76 4.49 -7.90
CA SER A 75 -9.42 3.88 -6.61
C SER A 75 -9.05 2.41 -6.75
N ALA A 76 -9.73 1.65 -7.61
CA ALA A 76 -9.41 0.25 -7.85
C ALA A 76 -8.02 0.07 -8.48
N VAL A 77 -7.70 0.82 -9.55
CA VAL A 77 -6.39 0.75 -10.23
C VAL A 77 -5.26 1.14 -9.28
N THR A 78 -5.39 2.25 -8.58
CA THR A 78 -4.37 2.75 -7.65
C THR A 78 -4.18 1.81 -6.45
N THR A 79 -5.27 1.30 -5.87
CA THR A 79 -5.20 0.35 -4.75
C THR A 79 -4.45 -0.91 -5.16
N ILE A 80 -4.77 -1.48 -6.32
CA ILE A 80 -4.14 -2.72 -6.79
C ILE A 80 -2.67 -2.51 -7.13
N ALA A 81 -2.31 -1.40 -7.78
CA ALA A 81 -0.91 -1.05 -8.01
C ALA A 81 -0.11 -0.95 -6.70
N ILE A 82 -0.64 -0.25 -5.69
CA ILE A 82 0.00 -0.09 -4.38
C ILE A 82 0.11 -1.44 -3.65
N CYS A 83 -0.98 -2.22 -3.59
CA CYS A 83 -1.00 -3.52 -2.92
C CYS A 83 0.01 -4.48 -3.54
N THR A 84 0.07 -4.55 -4.88
CA THR A 84 1.00 -5.43 -5.58
C THR A 84 2.45 -5.00 -5.37
N TYR A 85 2.74 -3.70 -5.47
CA TYR A 85 4.09 -3.18 -5.32
C TYR A 85 4.66 -3.39 -3.91
N TYR A 86 3.92 -2.97 -2.87
CA TYR A 86 4.40 -3.07 -1.49
C TYR A 86 4.37 -4.50 -0.93
N MET A 87 3.71 -5.44 -1.59
CA MET A 87 3.81 -6.86 -1.26
C MET A 87 5.00 -7.56 -1.93
N ASN A 88 5.66 -6.92 -2.90
CA ASN A 88 6.82 -7.49 -3.57
C ASN A 88 7.98 -7.69 -2.57
N PRO A 89 8.63 -8.88 -2.51
CA PRO A 89 9.70 -9.15 -1.56
C PRO A 89 10.88 -8.18 -1.63
N ARG A 90 11.30 -7.79 -2.84
CA ARG A 90 12.41 -6.85 -3.04
C ARG A 90 12.06 -5.46 -2.53
N VAL A 91 10.83 -5.00 -2.78
CA VAL A 91 10.34 -3.71 -2.27
C VAL A 91 10.27 -3.70 -0.75
N ARG A 92 9.79 -4.80 -0.14
CA ARG A 92 9.74 -4.95 1.32
C ARG A 92 11.11 -4.92 1.96
N GLU A 93 12.10 -5.56 1.33
CA GLU A 93 13.49 -5.54 1.77
C GLU A 93 14.07 -4.12 1.72
N LEU A 94 13.86 -3.39 0.62
CA LEU A 94 14.32 -2.00 0.48
C LEU A 94 13.70 -1.06 1.54
N LEU A 95 12.45 -1.31 1.92
CA LEU A 95 11.78 -0.57 3.00
C LEU A 95 12.28 -0.92 4.40
N GLY A 96 13.09 -1.97 4.55
CA GLY A 96 13.44 -2.52 5.86
C GLY A 96 12.22 -3.10 6.59
N TYR A 97 11.20 -3.55 5.85
CA TYR A 97 9.97 -4.11 6.41
C TYR A 97 9.97 -5.65 6.28
N PRO A 98 10.41 -6.38 7.32
CA PRO A 98 10.45 -7.86 7.28
C PRO A 98 9.05 -8.48 7.19
N GLY A 99 7.99 -7.69 7.42
CA GLY A 99 6.61 -8.16 7.56
C GLY A 99 6.32 -8.57 8.99
N GLN A 100 5.24 -9.34 9.16
CA GLN A 100 4.90 -9.90 10.45
C GLN A 100 5.84 -11.05 10.80
N GLU A 101 6.69 -10.82 11.79
CA GLU A 101 7.58 -11.85 12.33
C GLU A 101 6.95 -12.56 13.53
N SER A 102 7.21 -13.86 13.65
CA SER A 102 6.87 -14.62 14.85
C SER A 102 7.93 -14.33 15.93
N VAL A 103 7.78 -13.19 16.59
CA VAL A 103 8.65 -12.80 17.71
C VAL A 103 8.24 -13.56 18.97
N ARG A 104 9.22 -14.18 19.65
CA ARG A 104 9.00 -14.84 20.94
C ARG A 104 8.80 -13.79 22.02
N TYR A 105 7.59 -13.72 22.57
CA TYR A 105 7.28 -12.84 23.71
C TYR A 105 7.56 -13.57 25.03
N ASP A 106 8.44 -13.01 25.88
CA ASP A 106 8.59 -13.42 27.27
C ASP A 106 7.78 -12.49 28.17
N SER A 107 6.71 -13.02 28.77
CA SER A 107 5.83 -12.26 29.66
C SER A 107 6.49 -11.87 30.98
N LYS A 108 7.63 -12.48 31.34
CA LYS A 108 8.39 -12.16 32.56
C LYS A 108 9.53 -11.19 32.31
N ALA A 109 9.89 -10.96 31.05
CA ALA A 109 10.94 -10.01 30.72
C ALA A 109 10.51 -8.58 31.07
N THR A 110 11.42 -7.82 31.68
CA THR A 110 11.24 -6.38 31.83
C THR A 110 11.23 -5.76 30.45
N GLN A 111 10.13 -5.09 30.13
CA GLN A 111 9.92 -4.47 28.83
C GLN A 111 10.91 -3.30 28.63
N VAL A 112 11.53 -3.21 27.45
CA VAL A 112 12.62 -2.25 27.17
C VAL A 112 12.22 -0.81 27.47
N TYR A 113 10.97 -0.45 27.18
CA TYR A 113 10.46 0.90 27.42
C TYR A 113 10.44 1.33 28.90
N LEU A 114 10.52 0.38 29.84
CA LEU A 114 10.65 0.65 31.28
C LEU A 114 12.09 1.01 31.66
N THR A 115 13.07 0.66 30.84
CA THR A 115 14.51 0.74 31.16
C THR A 115 15.28 1.73 30.29
N ASP A 116 14.82 1.98 29.06
CA ASP A 116 15.50 2.85 28.08
C ASP A 116 15.16 4.34 28.24
N GLY A 117 14.33 4.68 29.23
CA GLY A 117 13.88 6.05 29.49
C GLY A 117 12.79 6.56 28.53
N SER A 118 12.30 5.74 27.60
CA SER A 118 11.21 6.12 26.67
C SER A 118 9.93 6.53 27.41
N LEU A 119 9.65 5.93 28.57
CA LEU A 119 8.54 6.33 29.43
C LEU A 119 8.84 7.52 30.35
N GLY A 120 10.05 8.10 30.33
CA GLY A 120 10.45 9.18 31.23
C GLY A 120 9.47 10.36 31.23
N HIS A 121 9.05 10.81 30.04
CA HIS A 121 8.05 11.87 29.91
C HIS A 121 6.66 11.47 30.43
N VAL A 122 6.26 10.21 30.23
CA VAL A 122 4.96 9.70 30.70
C VAL A 122 4.94 9.60 32.22
N LEU A 123 6.04 9.11 32.81
CA LEU A 123 6.23 9.02 34.25
C LEU A 123 6.27 10.41 34.90
N ALA A 124 7.07 11.34 34.35
CA ALA A 124 7.18 12.72 34.84
C ALA A 124 5.86 13.50 34.75
N ARG A 125 5.07 13.28 33.69
CA ARG A 125 3.74 13.86 33.53
C ARG A 125 2.75 13.38 34.61
N GLY A 126 2.95 12.19 35.16
CA GLY A 126 2.05 11.56 36.11
C GLY A 126 0.78 10.97 35.49
N ARG A 127 -0.05 10.38 36.36
CA ARG A 127 -1.33 9.74 35.98
C ARG A 127 -2.31 10.79 35.48
N LYS A 128 -2.79 10.63 34.23
CA LYS A 128 -3.94 11.39 33.71
C LYS A 128 -5.10 10.43 33.52
N TYR A 129 -6.01 10.42 34.50
CA TYR A 129 -7.25 9.65 34.42
C TYR A 129 -8.35 10.52 33.77
N ARG A 130 -9.13 9.93 32.86
CA ARG A 130 -10.42 10.48 32.45
C ARG A 130 -11.50 9.50 32.90
N PRO A 131 -12.50 9.94 33.67
CA PRO A 131 -13.60 9.07 34.03
C PRO A 131 -14.36 8.64 32.77
N THR A 132 -14.74 7.37 32.72
CA THR A 132 -15.68 6.86 31.73
C THR A 132 -17.05 7.49 32.01
N PRO A 133 -17.66 8.22 31.06
CA PRO A 133 -18.98 8.79 31.28
C PRO A 133 -20.03 7.68 31.47
N GLY A 134 -20.81 7.74 32.57
CA GLY A 134 -21.99 6.89 32.77
C GLY A 134 -21.83 5.65 33.65
N LEU A 135 -20.78 5.57 34.49
CA LEU A 135 -20.71 4.63 35.63
C LEU A 135 -20.92 5.38 36.95
#